data_AF-A0AAE6R9K9-F1
#
_entry.id   AF-A0AAE6R9K9-F1
#
_cell.length_a   1.000
_cell.length_b   1.000
_cell.length_c   1.000
_cell.angle_alpha   90.00
_cell.angle_beta   90.00
_cell.angle_gamma   90.00
#
_symmetry.space_group_name_H-M   'P 1'
#
loop_
_entity.id
_entity.type
_entity.pdbx_description
1 polymer ?
#
loop_
_entity_poly.entity_id
_entity_poly.type
_entity_poly.pdbx_seq_one_letter_code
_entity_poly.pdbx_strand_id
1 'polypeptide(L)'
;MPGDEIAADDEGESESRVLLGKHRCPICATAMDAYLLDEKHKLHICGNNPDCAGYEIEEGNYRIKGYEGPSLECDKCGSEMQLKTGRFGKFFGCTNPACKNTRKLLKSGEAAPPKMDKVDMPELKCEKVDDTYVLRDGASGLFLAASQFPKNRETRAPLVLEIVPHKHEIDPKYHFLCEAPQKDPEGRPAVIRYSRKTKEQYVQSEVDGKPTGWKAFYDGNAWKVEDKR
;
A
#
# COMPACT_ATOMS: atom_id res chain seq x y z
N MET A 1 -10.17 9.56 -12.48
CA MET A 1 -9.91 10.40 -11.30
C MET A 1 -9.63 11.79 -11.83
N PRO A 2 -10.41 12.82 -11.47
CA PRO A 2 -10.07 14.18 -11.82
C PRO A 2 -8.71 14.50 -11.18
N GLY A 3 -7.78 15.00 -12.00
CA GLY A 3 -6.49 15.46 -11.53
C GLY A 3 -6.68 16.76 -10.76
N ASP A 4 -6.39 16.75 -9.46
CA ASP A 4 -6.38 17.97 -8.67
C ASP A 4 -5.23 18.87 -9.16
N GLU A 5 -5.56 20.03 -9.71
CA GLU A 5 -4.64 21.16 -9.86
C GLU A 5 -4.35 21.75 -8.46
N ILE A 6 -3.13 22.23 -8.18
CA ILE A 6 -2.86 23.04 -6.97
C ILE A 6 -3.21 24.42 -7.49
N ALA A 7 -4.31 24.98 -7.02
CA ALA A 7 -4.36 26.42 -6.87
C ALA A 7 -3.23 26.76 -5.89
N ALA A 8 -2.22 27.51 -6.36
CA ALA A 8 -1.17 28.01 -5.50
C ALA A 8 -1.84 28.77 -4.34
N ASP A 9 -1.66 28.31 -3.10
CA ASP A 9 -2.15 28.94 -1.86
C ASP A 9 -3.43 29.76 -2.03
N ASP A 10 -4.56 29.08 -2.21
CA ASP A 10 -5.90 29.71 -2.27
C ASP A 10 -6.47 29.95 -0.86
N GLU A 11 -5.63 29.98 0.18
CA GLU A 11 -6.08 30.31 1.56
C GLU A 11 -6.32 31.83 1.75
N GLY A 12 -6.30 32.63 0.68
CA GLY A 12 -6.44 34.09 0.77
C GLY A 12 -7.04 34.84 -0.43
N GLU A 13 -7.36 34.21 -1.57
CA GLU A 13 -8.10 34.90 -2.64
C GLU A 13 -9.62 34.78 -2.42
N SER A 14 -10.36 35.88 -2.55
CA SER A 14 -11.82 35.85 -2.39
C SER A 14 -12.44 34.93 -3.45
N GLU A 15 -13.50 34.17 -3.10
CA GLU A 15 -14.25 33.31 -4.03
C GLU A 15 -14.65 34.04 -5.33
N SER A 16 -14.81 35.37 -5.24
CA SER A 16 -15.03 36.27 -6.37
C SER A 16 -13.90 36.23 -7.42
N ARG A 17 -12.63 36.21 -7.01
CA ARG A 17 -11.47 36.20 -7.93
C ARG A 17 -11.35 34.86 -8.65
N VAL A 18 -11.61 33.76 -7.95
CA VAL A 18 -11.64 32.40 -8.53
C VAL A 18 -12.69 32.31 -9.64
N LEU A 19 -13.86 32.97 -9.46
CA LEU A 19 -14.92 33.01 -10.49
C LEU A 19 -14.58 33.88 -11.71
N LEU A 20 -13.69 34.86 -11.58
CA LEU A 20 -13.22 35.67 -12.72
C LEU A 20 -12.27 34.89 -13.62
N GLY A 21 -11.49 33.95 -13.07
CA GLY A 21 -10.51 33.15 -13.83
C GLY A 21 -11.08 31.97 -14.59
N LYS A 22 -12.36 31.61 -14.39
CA LYS A 22 -12.99 30.48 -15.08
C LYS A 22 -13.33 30.81 -16.55
N HIS A 23 -13.05 29.86 -17.45
CA HIS A 23 -13.51 29.91 -18.84
C HIS A 23 -15.04 30.00 -18.91
N ARG A 24 -15.55 30.63 -19.97
CA ARG A 24 -16.99 30.83 -20.18
C ARG A 24 -17.44 29.98 -21.35
N CYS A 25 -18.52 29.24 -21.14
CA CYS A 25 -19.05 28.34 -22.15
C CYS A 25 -19.40 29.11 -23.43
N PRO A 26 -18.94 28.67 -24.62
CA PRO A 26 -19.22 29.35 -25.88
C PRO A 26 -20.71 29.30 -26.27
N ILE A 27 -21.51 28.42 -25.65
CA ILE A 27 -22.93 28.24 -25.95
C ILE A 27 -23.82 29.09 -25.03
N CYS A 28 -23.59 29.02 -23.71
CA CYS A 28 -24.49 29.62 -22.72
C CYS A 28 -23.81 30.62 -21.76
N ALA A 29 -22.53 30.93 -21.98
CA ALA A 29 -21.70 31.84 -21.17
C ALA A 29 -21.57 31.48 -19.67
N THR A 30 -22.09 30.31 -19.24
CA THR A 30 -21.92 29.81 -17.88
C THR A 30 -20.44 29.49 -17.62
N ALA A 31 -19.98 29.67 -16.39
CA ALA A 31 -18.61 29.31 -16.01
C ALA A 31 -18.36 27.81 -16.27
N MET A 32 -17.17 27.48 -16.73
CA MET A 32 -16.75 26.12 -17.04
C MET A 32 -15.87 25.55 -15.92
N ASP A 33 -15.95 24.25 -15.75
CA ASP A 33 -15.09 23.48 -14.86
C ASP A 33 -13.96 22.83 -15.67
N ALA A 34 -12.74 22.99 -15.18
CA ALA A 34 -11.53 22.54 -15.86
C ALA A 34 -11.08 21.16 -15.34
N TYR A 35 -10.69 20.29 -16.26
CA TYR A 35 -10.20 18.94 -16.00
C TYR A 35 -8.92 18.70 -16.80
N LEU A 36 -7.83 18.37 -16.13
CA LEU A 36 -6.60 17.98 -16.82
C LEU A 36 -6.74 16.57 -17.43
N LEU A 37 -6.55 16.44 -18.74
CA LEU A 37 -6.57 15.15 -19.44
C LEU A 37 -5.18 14.51 -19.48
N ASP A 38 -4.18 15.29 -19.85
CA ASP A 38 -2.77 14.89 -19.91
C ASP A 38 -1.83 16.12 -19.76
N GLU A 39 -0.55 15.96 -20.03
CA GLU A 39 0.45 17.03 -19.91
C GLU A 39 0.27 18.17 -20.94
N LYS A 40 -0.56 17.96 -21.97
CA LYS A 40 -0.74 18.89 -23.09
C LYS A 40 -2.16 19.42 -23.22
N HIS A 41 -3.16 18.73 -22.67
CA HIS A 41 -4.57 19.06 -22.90
C HIS A 41 -5.32 19.23 -21.58
N LYS A 42 -6.05 20.34 -21.47
CA LYS A 42 -7.01 20.62 -20.40
C LYS A 42 -8.41 20.75 -20.99
N LEU A 43 -9.36 19.99 -20.46
CA LEU A 43 -10.75 19.98 -20.89
C LEU A 43 -11.58 20.88 -19.98
N HIS A 44 -12.21 21.89 -20.56
CA HIS A 44 -13.20 22.72 -19.90
C HIS A 44 -14.60 22.18 -20.24
N ILE A 45 -15.41 21.90 -19.24
CA ILE A 45 -16.81 21.44 -19.39
C ILE A 45 -17.74 22.50 -18.84
N CYS A 46 -18.84 22.82 -19.53
CA CYS A 46 -19.84 23.75 -19.02
C CYS A 46 -20.39 23.32 -17.66
N GLY A 47 -20.49 24.25 -16.70
CA GLY A 47 -21.10 23.97 -15.40
C GLY A 47 -22.58 23.56 -15.44
N ASN A 48 -23.27 23.83 -16.55
CA ASN A 48 -24.65 23.38 -16.81
C ASN A 48 -24.72 22.02 -17.53
N ASN A 49 -23.63 21.26 -17.59
CA ASN A 49 -23.67 19.89 -18.12
C ASN A 49 -24.49 18.98 -17.19
N PRO A 50 -25.46 18.17 -17.69
CA PRO A 50 -25.65 17.74 -19.07
C PRO A 50 -26.62 18.58 -19.92
N ASP A 51 -27.29 19.60 -19.34
CA ASP A 51 -28.26 20.44 -20.06
C ASP A 51 -27.61 21.35 -21.12
N CYS A 52 -26.30 21.61 -20.98
CA CYS A 52 -25.47 22.27 -21.98
C CYS A 52 -24.28 21.36 -22.36
N ALA A 53 -24.21 20.99 -23.63
CA ALA A 53 -23.13 20.15 -24.19
C ALA A 53 -21.84 20.93 -24.53
N GLY A 54 -21.71 22.18 -24.08
CA GLY A 54 -20.55 23.02 -24.39
C GLY A 54 -19.29 22.55 -23.67
N TYR A 55 -18.23 22.31 -24.43
CA TYR A 55 -16.90 21.99 -23.92
C TYR A 55 -15.82 22.70 -24.76
N GLU A 56 -14.63 22.83 -24.20
CA GLU A 56 -13.45 23.40 -24.86
C GLU A 56 -12.21 22.62 -24.44
N ILE A 57 -11.25 22.45 -25.35
CA ILE A 57 -9.96 21.81 -25.07
C ILE A 57 -8.87 22.87 -25.23
N GLU A 58 -8.17 23.16 -24.14
CA GLU A 58 -7.04 24.07 -24.10
C GLU A 58 -5.75 23.26 -24.28
N GLU A 59 -4.99 23.61 -25.33
CA GLU A 59 -3.65 23.08 -25.54
C GLU A 59 -2.63 23.92 -24.77
N GLY A 60 -1.83 23.28 -23.94
CA GLY A 60 -0.84 23.93 -23.11
C GLY A 60 0.28 22.98 -22.72
N ASN A 61 1.10 23.40 -21.76
CA ASN A 61 2.07 22.51 -21.14
C ASN A 61 1.78 22.49 -19.64
N TYR A 62 0.98 21.53 -19.22
CA TYR A 62 0.50 21.40 -17.85
C TYR A 62 1.33 20.40 -17.08
N ARG A 63 1.65 20.76 -15.84
CA ARG A 63 2.35 19.85 -14.94
C ARG A 63 1.32 19.02 -14.19
N ILE A 64 1.31 17.72 -14.44
CA ILE A 64 0.54 16.78 -13.62
C ILE A 64 1.13 16.81 -12.21
N LYS A 65 0.31 17.16 -11.23
CA LYS A 65 0.71 17.26 -9.83
C LYS A 65 1.22 15.90 -9.32
N GLY A 66 2.54 15.78 -9.19
CA GLY A 66 3.22 14.53 -8.81
C GLY A 66 4.72 14.47 -9.10
N TYR A 67 5.25 15.37 -9.93
CA TYR A 67 6.62 15.30 -10.47
C TYR A 67 7.71 16.03 -9.66
N GLU A 68 7.47 16.41 -8.40
CA GLU A 68 8.50 17.01 -7.52
C GLU A 68 8.87 16.10 -6.35
N GLY A 69 8.89 14.80 -6.60
CA GLY A 69 9.40 13.80 -5.66
C GLY A 69 10.80 13.33 -6.06
N PRO A 70 11.64 12.88 -5.12
CA PRO A 70 12.87 12.18 -5.45
C PRO A 70 12.56 10.99 -6.37
N SER A 71 13.33 10.76 -7.42
CA SER A 71 13.23 9.51 -8.17
C SER A 71 14.11 8.44 -7.52
N LEU A 72 13.74 7.17 -7.71
CA LEU A 72 14.51 6.04 -7.18
C LEU A 72 14.58 4.91 -8.19
N GLU A 73 15.61 4.08 -8.11
CA GLU A 73 15.76 2.92 -8.99
C GLU A 73 14.87 1.75 -8.55
N CYS A 74 14.18 1.13 -9.50
CA CYS A 74 13.32 -0.02 -9.26
C CYS A 74 14.13 -1.28 -8.95
N ASP A 75 13.87 -1.88 -7.79
CA ASP A 75 14.52 -3.12 -7.33
C ASP A 75 14.31 -4.34 -8.24
N LYS A 76 13.27 -4.33 -9.09
CA LYS A 76 12.95 -5.46 -9.98
C LYS A 76 13.49 -5.35 -11.40
N CYS A 77 13.65 -4.13 -11.91
CA CYS A 77 13.96 -3.93 -13.33
C CYS A 77 14.99 -2.83 -13.60
N GLY A 78 15.51 -2.16 -12.57
CA GLY A 78 16.50 -1.09 -12.71
C GLY A 78 15.97 0.20 -13.36
N SER A 79 14.71 0.23 -13.80
CA SER A 79 14.11 1.45 -14.37
C SER A 79 13.81 2.48 -13.28
N GLU A 80 13.66 3.74 -13.67
CA GLU A 80 13.30 4.81 -12.74
C GLU A 80 11.88 4.59 -12.16
N MET A 81 11.71 4.84 -10.87
CA MET A 81 10.43 4.92 -10.19
C MET A 81 10.15 6.38 -9.82
N GLN A 82 8.92 6.81 -10.09
CA GLN A 82 8.48 8.19 -9.87
C GLN A 82 7.36 8.25 -8.84
N LEU A 83 7.25 9.39 -8.15
CA LEU A 83 6.23 9.59 -7.14
C LEU A 83 4.85 9.80 -7.80
N LYS A 84 3.89 8.96 -7.46
CA LYS A 84 2.51 9.00 -7.93
C LYS A 84 1.57 9.14 -6.76
N THR A 85 0.45 9.82 -6.96
CA THR A 85 -0.62 9.96 -5.96
C THR A 85 -1.75 9.00 -6.32
N GLY A 86 -2.07 8.06 -5.42
CA GLY A 86 -3.21 7.17 -5.57
C GLY A 86 -4.22 7.32 -4.44
N ARG A 87 -5.32 6.56 -4.51
CA ARG A 87 -6.39 6.57 -3.48
C ARG A 87 -5.92 6.25 -2.06
N PHE A 88 -4.78 5.58 -1.92
CA PHE A 88 -4.22 5.17 -0.63
C PHE A 88 -3.04 6.04 -0.18
N GLY A 89 -2.82 7.17 -0.85
CA GLY A 89 -1.71 8.09 -0.61
C GLY A 89 -0.64 8.03 -1.71
N LYS A 90 0.46 8.74 -1.45
CA LYS A 90 1.61 8.83 -2.37
C LYS A 90 2.45 7.55 -2.35
N PHE A 91 2.92 7.11 -3.51
CA PHE A 91 3.76 5.92 -3.69
C PHE A 91 4.71 6.09 -4.88
N PHE A 92 5.86 5.44 -4.86
CA PHE A 92 6.74 5.32 -6.02
C PHE A 92 6.21 4.23 -6.94
N GLY A 93 5.93 4.57 -8.19
CA GLY A 93 5.55 3.62 -9.23
C GLY A 93 6.63 3.53 -10.30
N CYS A 94 6.95 2.31 -10.73
CA CYS A 94 7.87 2.11 -11.84
C CYS A 94 7.37 2.83 -13.11
N THR A 95 8.29 3.44 -13.85
CA THR A 95 8.02 4.08 -15.15
C THR A 95 7.83 3.06 -16.27
N ASN A 96 8.45 1.88 -16.15
CA ASN A 96 8.34 0.83 -17.14
C ASN A 96 6.94 0.19 -17.11
N PRO A 97 6.15 0.25 -18.20
CA PRO A 97 4.78 -0.27 -18.23
C PRO A 97 4.70 -1.79 -18.07
N ALA A 98 5.78 -2.53 -18.37
CA ALA A 98 5.85 -3.97 -18.13
C ALA A 98 6.07 -4.31 -16.64
N CYS A 99 6.54 -3.35 -15.83
CA CYS A 99 6.86 -3.55 -14.42
C CYS A 99 5.79 -2.92 -13.52
N LYS A 100 4.97 -3.76 -12.86
CA LYS A 100 3.92 -3.32 -11.92
C LYS A 100 4.44 -3.06 -10.50
N ASN A 101 5.77 -2.91 -10.32
CA ASN A 101 6.35 -2.73 -9.01
C ASN A 101 6.05 -1.33 -8.44
N THR A 102 5.77 -1.29 -7.14
CA THR A 102 5.44 -0.05 -6.43
C THR A 102 6.05 -0.05 -5.03
N ARG A 103 6.61 1.08 -4.59
CA ARG A 103 7.13 1.26 -3.22
C ARG A 103 6.35 2.35 -2.50
N LYS A 104 6.04 2.13 -1.23
CA LYS A 104 5.27 3.10 -0.43
C LYS A 104 6.18 4.24 0.02
N LEU A 105 5.68 5.47 0.01
CA LEU A 105 6.35 6.60 0.66
C LEU A 105 6.10 6.54 2.18
N LEU A 106 7.17 6.51 2.98
CA LEU A 106 7.07 6.57 4.44
C LEU A 106 6.78 8.00 4.91
N LYS A 107 6.30 8.13 6.14
CA LYS A 107 6.11 9.46 6.76
C LYS A 107 7.42 10.24 6.91
N SER A 108 8.57 9.57 6.90
CA SER A 108 9.90 10.21 6.90
C SER A 108 10.26 10.85 5.56
N GLY A 109 9.50 10.61 4.49
CA GLY A 109 9.84 11.04 3.13
C GLY A 109 10.71 10.04 2.36
N GLU A 110 11.15 8.95 3.01
CA GLU A 110 11.94 7.90 2.36
C GLU A 110 11.06 6.82 1.73
N ALA A 111 11.60 6.12 0.73
CA ALA A 111 10.94 4.96 0.16
C ALA A 111 11.00 3.76 1.11
N ALA A 112 9.86 3.12 1.36
CA ALA A 112 9.79 1.90 2.15
C ALA A 112 10.72 0.83 1.54
N PRO A 113 11.43 0.03 2.35
CA PRO A 113 12.33 -1.03 1.86
C PRO A 113 11.67 -1.92 0.79
N PRO A 114 12.46 -2.52 -0.12
CA PRO A 114 11.92 -3.49 -1.08
C PRO A 114 11.20 -4.61 -0.32
N LYS A 115 10.01 -4.94 -0.78
CA LYS A 115 9.20 -6.02 -0.21
C LYS A 115 9.60 -7.33 -0.86
N MET A 116 9.52 -8.42 -0.10
CA MET A 116 9.64 -9.74 -0.71
C MET A 116 8.48 -10.00 -1.67
N ASP A 117 8.72 -10.92 -2.60
CA ASP A 117 7.66 -11.46 -3.43
C ASP A 117 6.64 -12.25 -2.60
N LYS A 118 5.40 -12.27 -3.11
CA LYS A 118 4.34 -13.05 -2.48
C LYS A 118 4.67 -14.54 -2.60
N VAL A 119 4.43 -15.30 -1.53
CA VAL A 119 4.58 -16.76 -1.54
C VAL A 119 3.17 -17.36 -1.51
N ASP A 120 2.82 -18.12 -2.54
CA ASP A 120 1.51 -18.73 -2.65
C ASP A 120 1.46 -20.00 -1.78
N MET A 121 0.46 -20.12 -0.91
CA MET A 121 0.33 -21.19 0.11
C MET A 121 -0.97 -21.98 -0.13
N PRO A 122 -1.04 -22.78 -1.22
CA PRO A 122 -2.27 -23.45 -1.64
C PRO A 122 -2.81 -24.46 -0.63
N GLU A 123 -1.96 -24.95 0.27
CA GLU A 123 -2.33 -25.87 1.36
C GLU A 123 -3.13 -25.19 2.49
N LEU A 124 -3.07 -23.86 2.58
CA LEU A 124 -3.77 -23.08 3.59
C LEU A 124 -5.06 -22.48 3.03
N LYS A 125 -6.20 -23.04 3.42
CA LYS A 125 -7.53 -22.51 3.06
C LYS A 125 -7.94 -21.38 3.99
N CYS A 126 -8.64 -20.39 3.43
CA CYS A 126 -9.28 -19.32 4.20
C CYS A 126 -10.43 -19.86 5.06
N GLU A 127 -10.73 -19.18 6.16
CA GLU A 127 -11.76 -19.57 7.12
C GLU A 127 -13.16 -19.12 6.67
N LYS A 128 -13.28 -17.92 6.09
CA LYS A 128 -14.59 -17.31 5.78
C LYS A 128 -14.97 -17.39 4.31
N VAL A 129 -14.01 -17.64 3.43
CA VAL A 129 -14.18 -17.65 1.98
C VAL A 129 -13.56 -18.91 1.38
N ASP A 130 -14.12 -19.39 0.27
CA ASP A 130 -13.53 -20.47 -0.51
C ASP A 130 -12.36 -19.93 -1.35
N ASP A 131 -11.21 -19.75 -0.68
CA ASP A 131 -9.99 -19.19 -1.24
C ASP A 131 -8.78 -19.76 -0.48
N THR A 132 -7.58 -19.59 -1.04
CA THR A 132 -6.31 -19.96 -0.39
C THR A 132 -5.59 -18.73 0.14
N TYR A 133 -4.72 -18.95 1.12
CA TYR A 133 -3.86 -17.90 1.65
C TYR A 133 -2.60 -17.71 0.80
N VAL A 134 -2.10 -16.49 0.82
CA VAL A 134 -0.84 -16.07 0.22
C VAL A 134 -0.06 -15.30 1.30
N LEU A 135 1.19 -15.67 1.52
CA LEU A 135 2.08 -15.02 2.46
C LEU A 135 2.62 -13.72 1.84
N ARG A 136 2.49 -12.62 2.58
CA ARG A 136 2.89 -11.28 2.14
C ARG A 136 3.70 -10.57 3.21
N ASP A 137 4.58 -9.68 2.76
CA ASP A 137 5.35 -8.78 3.60
C ASP A 137 4.68 -7.40 3.70
N GLY A 138 4.40 -7.01 4.94
CA GLY A 138 3.81 -5.73 5.31
C GLY A 138 4.67 -4.94 6.28
N ALA A 139 4.20 -3.75 6.65
CA ALA A 139 4.94 -2.87 7.57
C ALA A 139 5.13 -3.47 8.98
N SER A 140 4.34 -4.47 9.36
CA SER A 140 4.44 -5.20 10.62
C SER A 140 5.02 -6.61 10.43
N GLY A 141 5.66 -6.86 9.29
CA GLY A 141 6.22 -8.16 8.92
C GLY A 141 5.25 -9.06 8.16
N LEU A 142 5.48 -10.37 8.28
CA LEU A 142 4.77 -11.41 7.54
C LEU A 142 3.31 -11.56 7.99
N PHE A 143 2.41 -11.65 7.02
CA PHE A 143 1.00 -11.94 7.24
C PHE A 143 0.43 -12.78 6.08
N LEU A 144 -0.58 -13.60 6.39
CA LEU A 144 -1.34 -14.34 5.39
C LEU A 144 -2.54 -13.50 4.95
N ALA A 145 -2.78 -13.44 3.64
CA ALA A 145 -3.91 -12.75 3.04
C ALA A 145 -4.57 -13.65 1.98
N ALA A 146 -5.89 -13.53 1.81
CA ALA A 146 -6.61 -14.24 0.77
C ALA A 146 -6.03 -13.95 -0.64
N SER A 147 -5.97 -14.98 -1.49
CA SER A 147 -5.38 -14.88 -2.83
C SER A 147 -6.11 -13.84 -3.71
N GLN A 148 -7.45 -13.77 -3.60
CA GLN A 148 -8.30 -12.87 -4.40
C GLN A 148 -8.45 -11.46 -3.83
N PHE A 149 -7.51 -10.97 -3.02
CA PHE A 149 -7.48 -9.57 -2.61
C PHE A 149 -7.48 -8.64 -3.86
N PRO A 150 -8.32 -7.58 -3.92
CA PRO A 150 -9.06 -6.94 -2.85
C PRO A 150 -10.52 -7.39 -2.66
N LYS A 151 -10.98 -8.43 -3.38
CA LYS A 151 -12.35 -8.97 -3.26
C LYS A 151 -12.53 -9.63 -1.89
N ASN A 152 -11.61 -10.53 -1.55
CA ASN A 152 -11.54 -11.17 -0.25
C ASN A 152 -10.56 -10.41 0.63
N ARG A 153 -11.03 -9.89 1.78
CA ARG A 153 -10.22 -9.08 2.72
C ARG A 153 -9.89 -9.85 4.00
N GLU A 154 -9.80 -11.16 3.90
CA GLU A 154 -9.40 -12.02 5.00
C GLU A 154 -7.87 -11.99 5.15
N THR A 155 -7.42 -11.75 6.38
CA THR A 155 -6.00 -11.75 6.73
C THR A 155 -5.82 -12.34 8.12
N ARG A 156 -4.75 -13.13 8.31
CA ARG A 156 -4.36 -13.63 9.64
C ARG A 156 -2.85 -13.65 9.79
N ALA A 157 -2.39 -13.82 11.03
CA ALA A 157 -0.99 -14.07 11.31
C ALA A 157 -0.62 -15.51 10.92
N PRO A 158 0.55 -15.74 10.30
CA PRO A 158 1.07 -17.08 10.03
C PRO A 158 1.49 -17.77 11.33
N LEU A 159 1.36 -19.08 11.35
CA LEU A 159 1.98 -19.93 12.34
C LEU A 159 3.44 -20.19 11.97
N VAL A 160 4.28 -20.44 12.96
CA VAL A 160 5.68 -20.81 12.72
C VAL A 160 5.77 -22.10 11.88
N LEU A 161 4.93 -23.09 12.20
CA LEU A 161 4.88 -24.37 11.47
C LEU A 161 4.46 -24.23 10.00
N GLU A 162 3.73 -23.16 9.64
CA GLU A 162 3.27 -22.91 8.27
C GLU A 162 4.38 -22.29 7.40
N ILE A 163 5.28 -21.50 7.99
CA ILE A 163 6.35 -20.83 7.23
C ILE A 163 7.60 -21.70 7.04
N VAL A 164 7.82 -22.70 7.90
CA VAL A 164 9.00 -23.57 7.86
C VAL A 164 9.17 -24.29 6.51
N PRO A 165 8.13 -24.89 5.91
CA PRO A 165 8.24 -25.54 4.59
C PRO A 165 8.67 -24.58 3.48
N HIS A 166 8.29 -23.31 3.60
CA HIS A 166 8.56 -22.27 2.60
C HIS A 166 9.80 -21.43 2.93
N LYS A 167 10.68 -21.89 3.85
CA LYS A 167 11.90 -21.16 4.27
C LYS A 167 12.74 -20.68 3.07
N HIS A 168 12.80 -21.46 1.99
CA HIS A 168 13.58 -21.14 0.79
C HIS A 168 12.94 -20.06 -0.10
N GLU A 169 11.62 -19.87 -0.02
CA GLU A 169 10.88 -18.85 -0.78
C GLU A 169 10.78 -17.52 -0.03
N ILE A 170 11.03 -17.55 1.28
CA ILE A 170 10.99 -16.38 2.15
C ILE A 170 12.35 -15.68 2.16
N ASP A 171 12.32 -14.35 2.16
CA ASP A 171 13.50 -13.50 2.25
C ASP A 171 14.37 -13.86 3.47
N PRO A 172 15.72 -13.93 3.33
CA PRO A 172 16.64 -14.27 4.42
C PRO A 172 16.43 -13.46 5.70
N LYS A 173 15.93 -12.21 5.60
CA LYS A 173 15.63 -11.37 6.76
C LYS A 173 14.62 -11.99 7.74
N TYR A 174 13.81 -12.95 7.30
CA TYR A 174 12.80 -13.64 8.12
C TYR A 174 13.20 -15.07 8.51
N HIS A 175 14.38 -15.56 8.13
CA HIS A 175 14.78 -16.95 8.44
C HIS A 175 14.81 -17.23 9.95
N PHE A 176 15.09 -16.22 10.77
CA PHE A 176 15.03 -16.34 12.23
C PHE A 176 13.64 -16.75 12.74
N LEU A 177 12.55 -16.39 12.03
CA LEU A 177 11.18 -16.80 12.38
C LEU A 177 10.95 -18.28 12.14
N CYS A 178 11.63 -18.89 11.15
CA CYS A 178 11.54 -20.33 10.89
C CYS A 178 12.24 -21.16 11.99
N GLU A 179 13.11 -20.52 12.77
CA GLU A 179 13.84 -21.13 13.89
C GLU A 179 13.14 -20.89 15.23
N ALA A 180 12.02 -20.17 15.23
CA ALA A 180 11.22 -19.94 16.42
C ALA A 180 10.64 -21.26 16.97
N PRO A 181 10.34 -21.33 18.27
CA PRO A 181 9.64 -22.49 18.82
C PRO A 181 8.28 -22.64 18.12
N GLN A 182 8.05 -23.78 17.49
CA GLN A 182 6.85 -24.02 16.69
C GLN A 182 5.60 -24.25 17.55
N LYS A 183 5.80 -24.72 18.78
CA LYS A 183 4.76 -25.04 19.74
C LYS A 183 5.17 -24.56 21.13
N ASP A 184 4.17 -24.27 21.95
CA ASP A 184 4.38 -24.04 23.37
C ASP A 184 4.56 -25.39 24.13
N PRO A 185 4.95 -25.35 25.42
CA PRO A 185 5.03 -26.54 26.29
C PRO A 185 3.77 -27.43 26.36
N GLU A 186 2.59 -26.90 26.03
CA GLU A 186 1.32 -27.65 26.00
C GLU A 186 1.00 -28.18 24.58
N GLY A 187 1.91 -28.00 23.63
CA GLY A 187 1.77 -28.45 22.24
C GLY A 187 0.93 -27.52 21.36
N ARG A 188 0.52 -26.34 21.84
CA ARG A 188 -0.26 -25.37 21.05
C ARG A 188 0.64 -24.68 20.03
N PRO A 189 0.17 -24.44 18.80
CA PRO A 189 0.98 -23.83 17.75
C PRO A 189 1.33 -22.38 18.08
N ALA A 190 2.56 -22.00 17.75
CA ALA A 190 3.04 -20.64 17.92
C ALA A 190 2.65 -19.76 16.72
N VAL A 191 2.03 -18.62 17.01
CA VAL A 191 1.59 -17.60 16.05
C VAL A 191 2.64 -16.49 16.00
N ILE A 192 3.00 -16.03 14.81
CA ILE A 192 3.93 -14.91 14.63
C ILE A 192 3.20 -13.58 14.83
N ARG A 193 3.70 -12.74 15.72
CA ARG A 193 3.13 -11.44 16.05
C ARG A 193 4.19 -10.34 15.95
N TYR A 194 3.72 -9.09 15.91
CA TYR A 194 4.56 -7.91 15.86
C TYR A 194 4.21 -6.96 17.01
N SER A 195 5.21 -6.56 17.77
CA SER A 195 5.09 -5.59 18.85
C SER A 195 5.31 -4.19 18.32
N ARG A 196 4.28 -3.34 18.31
CA ARG A 196 4.43 -1.93 17.90
C ARG A 196 5.27 -1.10 18.88
N LYS A 197 5.37 -1.55 20.15
CA LYS A 197 6.13 -0.85 21.20
C LYS A 197 7.63 -1.06 21.02
N THR A 198 8.04 -2.31 20.86
CA THR A 198 9.47 -2.66 20.68
C THR A 198 9.88 -2.68 19.21
N LYS A 199 8.90 -2.62 18.28
CA LYS A 199 9.09 -2.71 16.82
C LYS A 199 9.70 -4.03 16.34
N GLU A 200 9.49 -5.10 17.11
CA GLU A 200 10.07 -6.43 16.85
C GLU A 200 8.99 -7.48 16.60
N GLN A 201 9.38 -8.55 15.90
CA GLN A 201 8.56 -9.75 15.73
C GLN A 201 8.84 -10.72 16.89
N TYR A 202 7.78 -11.36 17.36
CA TYR A 202 7.83 -12.34 18.43
C TYR A 202 6.81 -13.44 18.14
N VAL A 203 6.90 -14.57 18.84
CA VAL A 203 5.92 -15.64 18.72
C VAL A 203 5.15 -15.79 20.02
N GLN A 204 3.88 -16.16 19.94
CA GLN A 204 3.04 -16.45 21.11
C GLN A 204 2.06 -17.57 20.81
N SER A 205 1.55 -18.25 21.84
CA SER A 205 0.45 -19.20 21.67
C SER A 205 -0.87 -18.51 22.02
N GLU A 206 -1.93 -18.91 21.31
CA GLU A 206 -3.26 -18.34 21.44
C GLU A 206 -4.31 -19.43 21.55
N VAL A 207 -5.36 -19.16 22.32
CA VAL A 207 -6.58 -19.98 22.40
C VAL A 207 -7.75 -19.05 22.15
N ASP A 208 -8.57 -19.36 21.15
CA ASP A 208 -9.70 -18.52 20.71
C ASP A 208 -9.32 -17.04 20.45
N GLY A 209 -8.12 -16.83 19.88
CA GLY A 209 -7.58 -15.51 19.57
C GLY A 209 -7.07 -14.71 20.79
N LYS A 210 -7.07 -15.30 21.99
CA LYS A 210 -6.53 -14.70 23.20
C LYS A 210 -5.13 -15.26 23.49
N PRO A 211 -4.14 -14.41 23.85
CA PRO A 211 -2.82 -14.88 24.26
C PRO A 211 -2.94 -15.78 25.48
N THR A 212 -2.27 -16.93 25.45
CA THR A 212 -2.23 -17.85 26.60
C THR A 212 -1.42 -17.25 27.75
N GLY A 213 -0.36 -16.50 27.44
CA GLY A 213 0.65 -16.04 28.40
C GLY A 213 2.06 -16.48 28.02
N TRP A 214 2.18 -17.47 27.13
CA TRP A 214 3.45 -17.91 26.56
C TRP A 214 3.86 -17.05 25.37
N LYS A 215 5.09 -16.56 25.40
CA LYS A 215 5.72 -15.77 24.34
C LYS A 215 7.17 -16.19 24.16
N ALA A 216 7.72 -16.00 22.97
CA ALA A 216 9.15 -16.05 22.78
C ALA A 216 9.60 -14.87 21.91
N PHE A 217 10.74 -14.28 22.29
CA PHE A 217 11.37 -13.14 21.63
C PHE A 217 12.74 -13.55 21.10
N TYR A 218 13.15 -12.97 19.98
CA TYR A 218 14.46 -13.21 19.40
C TYR A 218 15.42 -12.08 19.79
N ASP A 219 16.54 -12.40 20.42
CA ASP A 219 17.52 -11.39 20.88
C ASP A 219 18.67 -11.12 19.89
N GLY A 220 18.58 -11.67 18.68
CA GLY A 220 19.61 -11.58 17.65
C GLY A 220 20.48 -12.84 17.55
N ASN A 221 20.52 -13.66 18.60
CA ASN A 221 21.28 -14.92 18.62
C ASN A 221 20.43 -16.14 18.99
N ALA A 222 19.46 -15.97 19.90
CA ALA A 222 18.62 -17.05 20.38
C ALA A 222 17.18 -16.61 20.69
N TRP A 223 16.26 -17.58 20.65
CA TRP A 223 14.89 -17.39 21.09
C TRP A 223 14.80 -17.52 22.62
N LYS A 224 14.36 -16.46 23.29
CA LYS A 224 14.10 -16.42 24.73
C LYS A 224 12.60 -16.57 24.99
N VAL A 225 12.23 -17.61 25.71
CA VAL A 225 10.85 -17.89 26.09
C VAL A 225 10.51 -17.13 27.38
N GLU A 226 9.43 -16.36 27.34
CA GLU A 226 8.74 -15.82 28.51
C GLU A 226 7.42 -16.58 28.69
N ASP A 227 7.29 -17.30 29.80
CA ASP A 227 6.06 -18.00 30.16
C ASP A 227 5.44 -17.35 31.41
N LYS A 228 4.28 -16.70 31.23
CA LYS A 228 3.53 -16.03 32.31
C LYS A 228 2.14 -16.65 32.51
N ARG A 229 1.97 -17.90 32.06
CA ARG A 229 0.74 -18.69 32.21
C ARG A 229 0.51 -19.12 33.66
#